data_AF-A0A843HUN7-F1
#
_entry.id   AF-A0A843HUN7-F1
#
_cell.length_a   1.000
_cell.length_b   1.000
_cell.length_c   1.000
_cell.angle_alpha   90.00
_cell.angle_beta   90.00
_cell.angle_gamma   90.00
#
_symmetry.space_group_name_H-M   'P 1'
#
loop_
_entity.id
_entity.type
_entity.pdbx_description
1 polymer ?
#
loop_
_entity_poly.entity_id
_entity_poly.type
_entity_poly.pdbx_seq_one_letter_code
_entity_poly.pdbx_strand_id
1 'polypeptide(L)'
;MAKENKKSTTMSIVDVNEDNFDEQISNVGKFTDEEIALANETEAKEIQERKAREFNSAKHKASYQKMRLVADCVYAKKTMEIQKEAMKIVDSEFEKIKKGEIDLVDFEEAREKAIDEAVKKVNELGKKRRTDLEKLRAQYPNHWSYSWDNPFQRLNRAIQDNK
;
A
#
# COMPACT_ATOMS: atom_id res chain seq x y z
N MET A 1 -23.41 -47.17 10.88
CA MET A 1 -24.79 -47.66 11.13
C MET A 1 -25.34 -46.83 12.28
N ALA A 2 -26.39 -46.02 12.21
CA ALA A 2 -27.34 -45.66 11.17
C ALA A 2 -27.40 -44.12 11.09
N LYS A 3 -27.47 -43.55 9.88
CA LYS A 3 -27.82 -42.13 9.70
C LYS A 3 -29.32 -42.03 9.93
N GLU A 4 -29.74 -41.47 11.06
CA GLU A 4 -31.11 -41.02 11.23
C GLU A 4 -31.35 -39.86 10.26
N ASN A 5 -32.05 -40.16 9.17
CA ASN A 5 -32.68 -39.17 8.33
C ASN A 5 -33.75 -38.45 9.16
N LYS A 6 -33.40 -37.33 9.81
CA LYS A 6 -34.40 -36.35 10.22
C LYS A 6 -35.03 -35.81 8.95
N LYS A 7 -36.23 -36.32 8.63
CA LYS A 7 -37.09 -35.76 7.58
C LYS A 7 -37.25 -34.27 7.86
N SER A 8 -36.72 -33.43 6.97
CA SER A 8 -37.11 -32.03 6.89
C SER A 8 -38.57 -32.01 6.46
N THR A 9 -39.48 -31.89 7.42
CA THR A 9 -40.91 -31.74 7.17
C THR A 9 -41.13 -30.28 6.81
N THR A 10 -41.22 -29.97 5.53
CA THR A 10 -41.64 -28.64 5.07
C THR A 10 -43.06 -28.39 5.59
N MET A 11 -43.22 -27.49 6.56
CA MET A 11 -44.52 -27.16 7.15
C MET A 11 -45.37 -26.37 6.14
N SER A 12 -46.60 -26.84 5.89
CA SER A 12 -47.58 -26.08 5.12
C SER A 12 -48.09 -24.93 5.98
N ILE A 13 -47.93 -23.68 5.52
CA ILE A 13 -48.35 -22.45 6.23
C ILE A 13 -49.85 -22.42 6.54
N VAL A 14 -50.63 -23.31 5.92
CA VAL A 14 -52.10 -23.36 6.00
C VAL A 14 -52.62 -23.89 7.35
N ASP A 15 -51.82 -24.60 8.14
CA ASP A 15 -52.28 -25.24 9.40
C ASP A 15 -51.88 -24.49 10.69
N VAL A 16 -51.29 -23.30 10.60
CA VAL A 16 -50.90 -22.51 11.79
C VAL A 16 -51.96 -21.46 12.10
N ASN A 17 -52.56 -21.51 13.30
CA ASN A 17 -53.53 -20.55 13.81
C ASN A 17 -53.15 -20.06 15.22
N GLU A 18 -53.83 -19.04 15.75
CA GLU A 18 -53.55 -18.47 17.09
C GLU A 18 -53.57 -19.52 18.20
N ASP A 19 -54.45 -20.53 18.09
CA ASP A 19 -54.64 -21.55 19.12
C ASP A 19 -53.53 -22.63 19.15
N ASN A 20 -52.81 -22.84 18.05
CA ASN A 20 -51.75 -23.85 17.94
C ASN A 20 -50.34 -23.26 17.75
N PHE A 21 -50.24 -21.93 17.66
CA PHE A 21 -48.99 -21.21 17.40
C PHE A 21 -47.93 -21.48 18.46
N ASP A 22 -48.31 -21.43 19.75
CA ASP A 22 -47.40 -21.67 20.87
C ASP A 22 -46.88 -23.12 20.88
N GLU A 23 -47.75 -24.07 20.54
CA GLU A 23 -47.41 -25.49 20.45
C GLU A 23 -46.46 -25.77 19.26
N GLN A 24 -46.70 -25.12 18.11
CA GLN A 24 -45.84 -25.18 16.93
C GLN A 24 -44.47 -24.55 17.19
N ILE A 25 -44.39 -23.39 17.85
CA ILE A 25 -43.12 -22.78 18.28
C ILE A 25 -42.36 -23.72 19.22
N SER A 26 -43.07 -24.36 20.15
CA SER A 26 -42.44 -25.31 21.07
C SER A 26 -41.98 -26.62 20.41
N ASN A 27 -42.55 -26.97 19.25
CA ASN A 27 -42.17 -28.10 18.40
C ASN A 27 -41.12 -27.77 17.32
N VAL A 28 -40.88 -26.49 17.02
CA VAL A 28 -39.67 -26.05 16.30
C VAL A 28 -38.50 -26.39 17.21
N GLY A 29 -37.77 -27.46 16.86
CA GLY A 29 -36.75 -28.06 17.73
C GLY A 29 -35.94 -27.02 18.49
N LYS A 30 -36.09 -27.01 19.82
CA LYS A 30 -35.28 -26.16 20.69
C LYS A 30 -33.84 -26.61 20.53
N PHE A 31 -32.97 -25.66 20.17
CA PHE A 31 -31.53 -25.91 20.23
C PHE A 31 -31.17 -26.26 21.67
N THR A 32 -30.38 -27.31 21.85
CA THR A 32 -29.86 -27.64 23.18
C THR A 32 -28.91 -26.54 23.64
N ASP A 33 -28.74 -26.37 24.95
CA ASP A 33 -27.76 -25.42 25.48
C ASP A 33 -26.34 -25.71 24.96
N GLU A 34 -26.05 -26.99 24.66
CA GLU A 34 -24.82 -27.42 23.99
C GLU A 34 -24.72 -26.91 22.54
N GLU A 35 -25.79 -26.99 21.75
CA GLU A 35 -25.84 -26.48 20.37
C GLU A 35 -25.68 -24.95 20.33
N ILE A 36 -26.31 -24.24 21.27
CA ILE A 36 -26.20 -22.79 21.41
C ILE A 36 -24.78 -22.39 21.83
N ALA A 37 -24.18 -23.10 22.79
CA ALA A 37 -22.80 -22.86 23.22
C ALA A 37 -21.80 -23.08 22.08
N LEU A 38 -21.97 -24.15 21.29
CA LEU A 38 -21.11 -24.50 20.17
C LEU A 38 -21.21 -23.47 19.03
N ALA A 39 -22.41 -22.97 18.75
CA ALA A 39 -22.64 -21.90 17.77
C ALA A 39 -21.96 -20.59 18.21
N ASN A 40 -22.12 -20.18 19.47
CA ASN A 40 -21.49 -18.98 20.02
C ASN A 40 -19.96 -19.08 20.02
N GLU A 41 -19.40 -20.25 20.33
CA GLU A 41 -17.95 -20.48 20.29
C GLU A 41 -17.40 -20.40 18.85
N THR A 42 -18.15 -20.93 17.89
CA THR A 42 -17.80 -20.87 16.47
C THR A 42 -17.84 -19.43 15.96
N GLU A 43 -18.88 -18.66 16.28
CA GLU A 43 -19.00 -17.26 15.93
C GLU A 43 -17.87 -16.42 16.55
N ALA A 44 -17.54 -16.67 17.84
CA ALA A 44 -16.43 -15.99 18.50
C ALA A 44 -15.08 -16.27 17.82
N LYS A 45 -14.83 -17.51 17.39
CA LYS A 45 -13.63 -17.88 16.61
C LYS A 45 -13.58 -17.16 15.26
N GLU A 46 -14.69 -17.14 14.52
CA GLU A 46 -14.76 -16.43 13.23
C GLU A 46 -14.50 -14.92 13.37
N ILE A 47 -15.05 -14.29 14.41
CA ILE A 47 -14.79 -12.87 14.71
C ILE A 47 -13.31 -12.63 15.02
N GLN A 48 -12.67 -13.51 15.80
CA GLN A 48 -11.24 -13.40 16.10
C GLN A 48 -10.38 -13.59 14.85
N GLU A 49 -10.69 -14.58 14.01
CA GLU A 49 -9.98 -14.81 12.74
C GLU A 49 -10.15 -13.64 11.76
N ARG A 50 -11.34 -13.03 11.71
CA ARG A 50 -11.59 -11.82 10.91
C ARG A 50 -10.73 -10.66 11.41
N LYS A 51 -10.74 -10.38 12.72
CA LYS A 51 -9.90 -9.33 13.32
C LYS A 51 -8.41 -9.57 13.07
N ALA A 52 -7.95 -10.82 13.17
CA ALA A 52 -6.56 -11.18 12.90
C ALA A 52 -6.19 -10.96 11.42
N ARG A 53 -7.08 -11.33 10.48
CA ARG A 53 -6.89 -11.06 9.04
C ARG A 53 -6.82 -9.57 8.73
N GLU A 54 -7.74 -8.78 9.27
CA GLU A 54 -7.75 -7.31 9.12
C GLU A 54 -6.48 -6.67 9.67
N PHE A 55 -6.07 -7.07 10.88
CA PHE A 55 -4.85 -6.58 11.51
C PHE A 55 -3.60 -6.92 10.69
N ASN A 56 -3.50 -8.15 10.19
CA ASN A 56 -2.38 -8.55 9.34
C ASN A 56 -2.35 -7.77 8.02
N SER A 57 -3.51 -7.56 7.39
CA SER A 57 -3.61 -6.73 6.19
C SER A 57 -3.17 -5.29 6.46
N ALA A 58 -3.61 -4.68 7.57
CA ALA A 58 -3.21 -3.34 7.97
C ALA A 58 -1.69 -3.25 8.22
N LYS A 59 -1.11 -4.27 8.87
CA LYS A 59 0.34 -4.37 9.11
C LYS A 59 1.13 -4.43 7.80
N HIS A 60 0.69 -5.25 6.84
CA HIS A 60 1.32 -5.32 5.52
C HIS A 60 1.21 -3.98 4.76
N LYS A 61 0.04 -3.33 4.78
CA LYS A 61 -0.17 -2.02 4.16
C LYS A 61 0.75 -0.96 4.76
N ALA A 62 0.80 -0.84 6.08
CA ALA A 62 1.64 0.12 6.78
C ALA A 62 3.13 -0.11 6.49
N SER A 63 3.57 -1.37 6.49
CA SER A 63 4.96 -1.75 6.22
C SER A 63 5.36 -1.42 4.78
N TYR A 64 4.49 -1.73 3.81
CA TYR A 64 4.69 -1.39 2.40
C TYR A 64 4.80 0.13 2.20
N GLN A 65 3.87 0.91 2.77
CA GLN A 65 3.86 2.37 2.65
C GLN A 65 5.11 3.00 3.27
N LYS A 66 5.54 2.53 4.45
CA LYS A 66 6.79 2.97 5.08
C LYS A 66 8.01 2.69 4.20
N MET A 67 8.14 1.48 3.68
CA MET A 67 9.30 1.11 2.85
C MET A 67 9.32 1.86 1.51
N ARG A 68 8.14 2.09 0.92
CA ARG A 68 8.02 2.92 -0.28
C ARG A 68 8.44 4.37 -0.01
N LEU A 69 8.00 4.95 1.10
CA LEU A 69 8.41 6.30 1.51
C LEU A 69 9.92 6.39 1.71
N VAL A 70 10.53 5.38 2.36
CA VAL A 70 12.00 5.33 2.52
C VAL A 70 12.70 5.30 1.16
N ALA A 71 12.23 4.48 0.22
CA ALA A 71 12.80 4.42 -1.13
C ALA A 71 12.68 5.77 -1.88
N ASP A 72 11.55 6.44 -1.73
CA ASP A 72 11.30 7.77 -2.32
C ASP A 72 12.23 8.84 -1.72
N CYS A 73 12.42 8.85 -0.40
CA CYS A 73 13.34 9.76 0.28
C CYS A 73 14.80 9.53 -0.11
N VAL A 74 15.24 8.26 -0.21
CA VAL A 74 16.61 7.92 -0.63
C VAL A 74 16.85 8.38 -2.07
N TYR A 75 15.87 8.20 -2.95
CA TYR A 75 15.96 8.67 -4.33
C TYR A 75 16.05 10.19 -4.43
N ALA A 76 15.19 10.91 -3.69
CA ALA A 76 15.23 12.37 -3.64
C ALA A 76 16.58 12.87 -3.13
N LYS A 77 17.09 12.32 -2.02
CA LYS A 77 18.40 12.68 -1.47
C LYS A 77 19.53 12.51 -2.48
N LYS A 78 19.60 11.36 -3.14
CA LYS A 78 20.64 11.08 -4.14
C LYS A 78 20.53 11.98 -5.37
N THR A 79 19.31 12.31 -5.77
CA THR A 79 19.07 13.26 -6.87
C THR A 79 19.61 14.65 -6.50
N MET A 80 19.38 15.11 -5.28
CA MET A 80 19.94 16.38 -4.78
C MET A 80 21.47 16.34 -4.69
N GLU A 81 22.06 15.22 -4.27
CA GLU A 81 23.52 15.05 -4.25
C GLU A 81 24.13 15.19 -5.66
N ILE A 82 23.54 14.54 -6.66
CA ILE A 82 23.97 14.64 -8.07
C ILE A 82 23.84 16.10 -8.57
N GLN A 83 22.73 16.76 -8.28
CA GLN A 83 22.53 18.17 -8.68
C GLN A 83 23.55 19.09 -8.03
N LYS A 84 23.88 18.86 -6.75
CA LYS A 84 24.89 19.63 -6.02
C LYS A 84 26.29 19.43 -6.62
N GLU A 85 26.64 18.21 -7.05
CA GLU A 85 27.90 17.94 -7.74
C GLU A 85 28.00 18.70 -9.06
N ALA A 86 26.94 18.68 -9.87
CA ALA A 86 26.89 19.42 -11.12
C ALA A 86 27.02 20.94 -10.89
N MET A 87 26.33 21.48 -9.88
CA MET A 87 26.47 22.90 -9.52
C MET A 87 27.90 23.26 -9.14
N LYS A 88 28.62 22.42 -8.38
CA LYS A 88 30.02 22.70 -8.04
C LYS A 88 30.93 22.79 -9.28
N ILE A 89 30.68 21.95 -10.29
CA ILE A 89 31.42 21.99 -11.55
C ILE A 89 31.14 23.32 -12.25
N VAL A 90 29.85 23.68 -12.39
CA VAL A 90 29.44 24.95 -13.01
C VAL A 90 30.01 26.16 -12.26
N ASP A 91 29.95 26.17 -10.93
CA ASP A 91 30.51 27.25 -10.09
C ASP A 91 32.03 27.37 -10.27
N SER A 92 32.74 26.23 -10.35
CA SER A 92 34.19 26.21 -10.60
C SER A 92 34.54 26.81 -11.95
N GLU A 93 33.82 26.46 -13.02
CA GLU A 93 34.06 27.04 -14.35
C GLU A 93 33.65 28.52 -14.42
N PHE A 94 32.59 28.91 -13.72
CA PHE A 94 32.18 30.31 -13.63
C PHE A 94 33.25 31.20 -12.98
N GLU A 95 33.93 30.70 -11.95
CA GLU A 95 35.06 31.42 -11.34
C GLU A 95 36.25 31.55 -12.29
N LYS A 96 36.47 30.60 -13.21
CA LYS A 96 37.49 30.73 -14.26
C LYS A 96 37.13 31.81 -15.28
N ILE A 97 35.86 31.91 -15.69
CA ILE A 97 35.41 33.04 -16.54
C ILE A 97 35.69 34.37 -15.85
N LYS A 98 35.31 34.50 -14.57
CA LYS A 98 35.48 35.76 -13.83
C LYS A 98 36.94 36.22 -13.79
N LYS A 99 37.88 35.27 -13.77
CA LYS A 99 39.32 35.54 -13.79
C LYS A 99 39.87 35.75 -15.21
N GLY A 100 39.07 35.55 -16.25
CA GLY A 100 39.49 35.59 -17.65
C GLY A 100 40.35 34.40 -18.07
N GLU A 101 40.28 33.27 -17.36
CA GLU A 101 41.06 32.06 -17.65
C GLU A 101 40.45 31.24 -18.79
N ILE A 102 39.13 31.31 -18.99
CA ILE A 102 38.38 30.67 -20.07
C ILE A 102 37.43 31.69 -20.71
N ASP A 103 37.02 31.45 -21.95
CA ASP A 103 36.00 32.26 -22.61
C ASP A 103 34.58 31.78 -22.29
N LEU A 104 33.58 32.48 -22.83
CA LEU A 104 32.17 32.13 -22.62
C LEU A 104 31.80 30.80 -23.28
N VAL A 105 32.40 30.48 -24.42
CA VAL A 105 32.09 29.27 -25.20
C VAL A 105 32.57 28.03 -24.44
N ASP A 106 33.79 28.06 -23.93
CA ASP A 106 34.38 27.00 -23.12
C ASP A 106 33.55 26.71 -21.86
N PHE A 107 33.05 27.77 -21.22
CA PHE A 107 32.15 27.63 -20.07
C PHE A 107 30.80 27.02 -20.44
N GLU A 108 30.17 27.47 -21.52
CA GLU A 108 28.89 26.95 -21.97
C GLU A 108 28.99 25.45 -22.26
N GLU A 109 30.06 25.02 -22.93
CA GLU A 109 30.34 23.60 -23.16
C GLU A 109 30.52 22.82 -21.85
N ALA A 110 31.30 23.35 -20.90
CA ALA A 110 31.55 22.67 -19.64
C ALA A 110 30.27 22.57 -18.78
N ARG A 111 29.44 23.62 -18.80
CA ARG A 111 28.13 23.64 -18.15
C ARG A 111 27.19 22.61 -18.77
N GLU A 112 27.11 22.55 -20.09
CA GLU A 112 26.24 21.59 -20.79
C GLU A 112 26.66 20.15 -20.48
N LYS A 113 27.97 19.85 -20.56
CA LYS A 113 28.53 18.54 -20.18
C LYS A 113 28.18 18.17 -18.74
N ALA A 114 28.31 19.09 -17.79
CA ALA A 114 27.97 18.83 -16.38
C ALA A 114 26.48 18.53 -16.18
N ILE A 115 25.59 19.23 -16.90
CA ILE A 115 24.15 19.00 -16.86
C ILE A 115 23.81 17.64 -17.47
N ASP A 116 24.37 17.31 -18.63
CA ASP A 116 24.11 16.04 -19.32
C ASP A 116 24.55 14.83 -18.49
N GLU A 117 25.72 14.91 -17.86
CA GLU A 117 26.20 13.87 -16.94
C GLU A 117 25.26 13.71 -15.74
N ALA A 118 24.78 14.81 -15.17
CA ALA A 118 23.83 14.78 -14.06
C ALA A 118 22.51 14.14 -14.48
N VAL A 119 21.97 14.51 -15.65
CA VAL A 119 20.75 13.92 -16.21
C VAL A 119 20.92 12.42 -16.42
N LYS A 120 22.05 11.98 -16.98
CA LYS A 120 22.36 10.55 -17.16
C LYS A 120 22.36 9.80 -15.83
N LYS A 121 23.07 10.32 -14.81
CA LYS A 121 23.11 9.73 -13.46
C LYS A 121 21.72 9.65 -12.81
N VAL A 122 20.91 10.70 -12.93
CA VAL A 122 19.52 10.72 -12.40
C VAL A 122 18.64 9.69 -13.13
N ASN A 123 18.80 9.53 -14.43
CA ASN A 123 18.08 8.53 -15.22
C ASN A 123 18.44 7.09 -14.82
N GLU A 124 19.73 6.81 -14.62
CA GLU A 124 20.20 5.51 -14.10
C GLU A 124 19.66 5.23 -12.70
N LEU A 125 19.68 6.24 -11.82
CA LEU A 125 19.09 6.15 -10.49
C LEU A 125 17.57 5.89 -10.57
N GLY A 126 16.86 6.51 -11.51
CA GLY A 126 15.43 6.30 -11.75
C GLY A 126 15.12 4.88 -12.22
N LYS A 127 15.97 4.29 -13.07
CA LYS A 127 15.88 2.86 -13.46
C LYS A 127 16.06 1.95 -12.23
N LYS A 128 17.10 2.19 -11.43
CA LYS A 128 17.35 1.43 -10.20
C LYS A 128 16.17 1.51 -9.23
N ARG A 129 15.63 2.71 -8.99
CA ARG A 129 14.45 2.90 -8.12
C ARG A 129 13.24 2.09 -8.61
N ARG A 130 12.98 2.03 -9.91
CA ARG A 130 11.88 1.21 -10.46
C ARG A 130 12.07 -0.26 -10.11
N THR A 131 13.26 -0.81 -10.33
CA THR A 131 13.58 -2.20 -9.96
C THR A 131 13.45 -2.45 -8.46
N ASP A 132 13.91 -1.53 -7.62
CA ASP A 132 13.80 -1.67 -6.16
C ASP A 132 12.32 -1.63 -5.71
N LEU A 133 11.50 -0.78 -6.33
CA LEU A 133 10.05 -0.75 -6.07
C LEU A 133 9.32 -1.99 -6.58
N GLU A 134 9.76 -2.59 -7.68
CA GLU A 134 9.23 -3.88 -8.17
C GLU A 134 9.53 -5.02 -7.19
N LYS A 135 10.77 -5.08 -6.69
CA LYS A 135 11.14 -6.04 -5.62
C LYS A 135 10.29 -5.82 -4.37
N LEU A 136 10.06 -4.57 -3.99
CA LEU A 136 9.17 -4.24 -2.87
C LEU A 136 7.73 -4.72 -3.14
N ARG A 137 7.19 -4.51 -4.35
CA ARG A 137 5.85 -4.99 -4.71
C ARG A 137 5.73 -6.51 -4.67
N ALA A 138 6.78 -7.23 -5.07
CA ALA A 138 6.80 -8.68 -5.04
C ALA A 138 6.75 -9.26 -3.60
N GLN A 139 7.24 -8.51 -2.60
CA GLN A 139 7.24 -8.96 -1.20
C GLN A 139 5.89 -8.79 -0.49
N TYR A 140 4.97 -7.97 -1.02
CA TYR A 140 3.70 -7.66 -0.36
C TYR A 140 2.51 -8.08 -1.22
N PRO A 141 1.71 -9.09 -0.79
CA PRO A 141 0.46 -9.42 -1.46
C PRO A 141 -0.50 -8.22 -1.40
N ASN A 142 -1.24 -8.01 -2.49
CA ASN A 142 -2.17 -6.88 -2.67
C ASN A 142 -1.53 -5.47 -2.63
N HIS A 143 -0.24 -5.33 -2.93
CA HIS A 143 0.45 -4.03 -2.99
C HIS A 143 -0.27 -2.96 -3.85
N TRP A 144 -1.04 -3.39 -4.86
CA TRP A 144 -1.82 -2.52 -5.74
C TRP A 144 -2.88 -1.72 -4.96
N SER A 145 -3.51 -2.30 -3.92
CA SER A 145 -4.52 -1.62 -3.09
C SER A 145 -3.90 -0.67 -2.04
N TYR A 146 -2.59 -0.79 -1.80
CA TYR A 146 -1.85 0.07 -0.88
C TYR A 146 -1.26 1.31 -1.56
N SER A 147 -1.30 1.34 -2.89
CA SER A 147 -0.57 2.30 -3.72
C SER A 147 -1.33 3.58 -4.07
N TRP A 148 -2.64 3.61 -3.79
CA TRP A 148 -3.60 4.62 -4.26
C TRP A 148 -3.50 6.00 -3.60
N ASP A 149 -2.78 6.14 -2.48
CA ASP A 149 -2.76 7.40 -1.75
C ASP A 149 -1.35 7.71 -1.20
N ASN A 150 -0.38 7.88 -2.11
CA ASN A 150 0.99 8.20 -1.74
C ASN A 150 1.05 9.65 -1.19
N PRO A 151 1.30 9.84 0.13
CA PRO A 151 1.39 11.18 0.72
C PRO A 151 2.46 12.05 0.07
N PHE A 152 3.49 11.45 -0.53
CA PHE A 152 4.58 12.18 -1.20
C PHE A 152 4.13 12.81 -2.53
N GLN A 153 3.20 12.18 -3.25
CA GLN A 153 2.60 12.80 -4.45
C GLN A 153 1.71 13.99 -4.06
N ARG A 154 0.99 13.88 -2.94
CA ARG A 154 0.22 15.00 -2.36
C ARG A 154 1.12 16.13 -1.90
N LEU A 155 2.23 15.81 -1.22
CA LEU A 155 3.21 16.80 -0.78
C LEU A 155 3.86 17.52 -1.97
N ASN A 156 4.28 16.79 -2.99
CA ASN A 156 4.87 17.40 -4.19
C ASN A 156 3.88 18.31 -4.93
N ARG A 157 2.60 17.92 -5.04
CA ARG A 157 1.55 18.81 -5.58
C ARG A 157 1.38 20.05 -4.70
N ALA A 158 1.26 19.89 -3.39
CA ALA A 158 1.12 21.02 -2.47
C ALA A 158 2.30 22.00 -2.56
N ILE A 159 3.53 21.52 -2.82
CA ILE A 159 4.70 22.37 -3.05
C ILE A 159 4.63 23.08 -4.41
N GLN A 160 4.11 22.42 -5.46
CA GLN A 160 3.94 22.99 -6.79
C GLN A 160 2.82 24.04 -6.85
N ASP A 161 1.71 23.79 -6.14
CA ASP A 161 0.52 24.65 -6.14
C ASP A 161 0.71 25.92 -5.25
N ASN A 162 1.77 25.96 -4.44
CA ASN A 162 2.15 27.13 -3.60
C ASN A 162 3.30 27.97 -4.20
N LYS A 163 3.63 27.80 -5.48
CA LYS A 163 4.58 28.64 -6.24
C LYS A 163 3.86 29.49 -7.27
#